data_AF-A0A7T5JPT2-F1
#
_entry.id   AF-A0A7T5JPT2-F1
#
_cell.length_a   1.000
_cell.length_b   1.000
_cell.length_c   1.000
_cell.angle_alpha   90.00
_cell.angle_beta   90.00
_cell.angle_gamma   90.00
#
_symmetry.space_group_name_H-M   'P 1'
#
loop_
_entity.id
_entity.type
_entity.pdbx_description
1 polymer ?
#
loop_
_entity_poly.entity_id
_entity_poly.type
_entity_poly.pdbx_seq_one_letter_code
_entity_poly.pdbx_strand_id
1 'polypeptide(L)'
;MADQKKKKLTLAQQQYQQLAKRHEPPRPLLRNFVRAFLVGGVICLIGQGIQEMFIRYFDFTEKTAAAPTVAVLIFLSALLTGLGVYDRIAQWAGAGTSVPVTGFANSITSAAIEHRSEGFVLGVGGNMFKLAGSVIVFGVFAAFVVGIVKTLFKMGG
;
A
#
# COMPACT_ATOMS: atom_id res chain seq x y z
N MET A 1 18.45 8.78 10.04
CA MET A 1 18.80 7.39 10.44
C MET A 1 19.88 6.72 9.57
N ALA A 2 20.29 7.28 8.42
CA ALA A 2 21.35 6.70 7.58
C ALA A 2 22.79 6.90 8.13
N ASP A 3 23.05 7.97 8.89
CA ASP A 3 24.40 8.29 9.37
C ASP A 3 24.88 7.47 10.57
N GLN A 4 23.98 7.00 11.44
CA GLN A 4 24.33 6.20 12.61
C GLN A 4 24.91 4.81 12.25
N LYS A 5 24.56 4.25 11.07
CA LYS A 5 25.11 2.99 10.56
C LYS A 5 26.54 3.11 10.03
N LYS A 6 26.97 4.30 9.57
CA LYS A 6 28.34 4.53 9.09
C LYS A 6 29.41 4.43 10.18
N LYS A 7 29.02 4.74 11.43
CA LYS A 7 29.93 4.81 12.58
C LYS A 7 30.37 3.43 13.12
N LYS A 8 29.71 2.34 12.70
CA LYS A 8 30.04 0.94 13.09
C LYS A 8 30.70 0.11 11.98
N LEU A 9 30.97 0.69 10.81
CA LEU A 9 31.55 -0.03 9.67
C LEU A 9 33.08 0.11 9.68
N THR A 10 33.79 -0.98 9.44
CA THR A 10 35.24 -0.99 9.25
C THR A 10 35.62 -0.17 8.01
N LEU A 11 36.82 0.42 7.99
CA LEU A 11 37.32 1.25 6.90
C LEU A 11 37.20 0.57 5.52
N ALA A 12 37.46 -0.75 5.47
CA ALA A 12 37.29 -1.58 4.27
C ALA A 12 35.81 -1.70 3.82
N GLN A 13 34.85 -1.80 4.76
CA GLN A 13 33.42 -1.88 4.44
C GLN A 13 32.88 -0.55 3.89
N GLN A 14 33.41 0.57 4.39
CA GLN A 14 33.06 1.89 3.87
C GLN A 14 33.58 2.08 2.44
N GLN A 15 34.81 1.66 2.16
CA GLN A 15 35.39 1.67 0.80
C GLN A 15 34.61 0.75 -0.15
N TYR A 16 34.24 -0.45 0.29
CA TYR A 16 33.41 -1.36 -0.50
C TYR A 16 32.02 -0.76 -0.80
N GLN A 17 31.38 -0.09 0.16
CA GLN A 17 30.12 0.61 -0.10
C GLN A 17 30.26 1.76 -1.09
N GLN A 18 31.36 2.51 -1.05
CA GLN A 18 31.64 3.56 -2.03
C GLN A 18 31.88 2.98 -3.43
N LEU A 19 32.61 1.87 -3.52
CA LEU A 19 32.82 1.12 -4.75
C LEU A 19 31.49 0.60 -5.32
N ALA A 20 30.66 -0.01 -4.47
CA ALA A 20 29.35 -0.53 -4.84
C ALA A 20 28.41 0.59 -5.32
N LYS A 21 28.39 1.74 -4.64
CA LYS A 21 27.62 2.91 -5.06
C LYS A 21 28.05 3.48 -6.40
N ARG A 22 29.35 3.40 -6.74
CA ARG A 22 29.85 3.82 -8.05
C ARG A 22 29.40 2.91 -9.20
N HIS A 23 29.09 1.64 -8.91
CA HIS A 23 28.63 0.67 -9.90
C HIS A 23 27.10 0.50 -9.90
N GLU A 24 26.37 1.18 -9.01
CA GLU A 24 24.91 1.14 -8.97
C GLU A 24 24.35 1.99 -10.13
N PRO A 25 23.57 1.42 -11.07
CA PRO A 25 23.00 2.19 -12.16
C PRO A 25 22.02 3.25 -11.62
N PRO A 26 22.02 4.47 -12.19
CA PRO A 26 21.12 5.52 -11.74
C PRO A 26 19.67 5.11 -11.98
N ARG A 27 18.86 5.19 -10.92
CA ARG A 27 17.43 4.85 -10.99
C ARG A 27 16.71 5.93 -11.81
N PRO A 28 15.93 5.58 -12.84
CA PRO A 28 15.22 6.56 -13.65
C PRO A 28 14.01 7.14 -12.89
N LEU A 29 14.27 8.11 -12.02
CA LEU A 29 13.30 8.70 -11.09
C LEU A 29 12.06 9.24 -11.81
N LEU A 30 12.25 10.10 -12.82
CA LEU A 30 11.16 10.70 -13.60
C LEU A 30 10.25 9.64 -14.25
N ARG A 31 10.84 8.61 -14.86
CA ARG A 31 10.08 7.52 -15.50
C ARG A 31 9.25 6.75 -14.47
N ASN A 32 9.80 6.51 -13.29
CA ASN A 32 9.09 5.81 -12.22
C ASN A 32 7.96 6.67 -11.64
N PHE A 33 8.18 7.98 -11.47
CA PHE A 33 7.13 8.90 -11.02
C PHE A 33 5.98 8.98 -12.01
N VAL A 34 6.27 9.13 -13.31
CA VAL A 34 5.23 9.18 -14.35
C VAL A 34 4.43 7.87 -14.37
N ARG A 35 5.09 6.72 -14.32
CA ARG A 35 4.41 5.41 -14.25
C ARG A 35 3.55 5.28 -13.00
N ALA A 36 4.08 5.63 -11.84
CA ALA A 36 3.35 5.54 -10.58
C ALA A 36 2.12 6.47 -10.58
N PHE A 37 2.27 7.70 -11.09
CA PHE A 37 1.16 8.65 -11.22
C PHE A 37 0.08 8.15 -12.17
N LEU A 38 0.46 7.68 -13.37
CA LEU A 38 -0.50 7.20 -14.36
C LEU A 38 -1.24 5.96 -13.86
N VAL A 39 -0.54 4.98 -13.29
CA VAL A 39 -1.20 3.75 -12.83
C VAL A 39 -2.06 4.02 -11.60
N GLY A 40 -1.58 4.80 -10.64
CA GLY A 40 -2.38 5.21 -9.49
C GLY A 40 -3.62 6.01 -9.90
N GLY A 41 -3.45 6.95 -10.83
CA GLY A 41 -4.54 7.74 -11.40
C GLY A 41 -5.58 6.89 -12.12
N VAL A 42 -5.16 5.89 -12.91
CA VAL A 42 -6.07 4.94 -13.57
C VAL A 42 -6.84 4.10 -12.55
N ILE A 43 -6.19 3.61 -11.50
CA ILE A 43 -6.88 2.87 -10.42
C ILE A 43 -7.93 3.75 -9.74
N CYS A 44 -7.60 5.01 -9.44
CA CYS A 44 -8.54 5.97 -8.87
C CYS A 44 -9.71 6.26 -9.84
N LEU A 45 -9.44 6.40 -11.13
CA LEU A 45 -10.46 6.62 -12.15
C LEU A 45 -11.43 5.42 -12.25
N ILE A 46 -10.91 4.19 -12.17
CA ILE A 46 -11.72 2.97 -12.10
C ILE A 46 -12.59 2.98 -10.84
N GLY A 47 -12.01 3.34 -9.69
CA GLY A 47 -12.75 3.47 -8.43
C GLY A 47 -13.88 4.49 -8.52
N GLN A 48 -13.61 5.66 -9.09
CA GLN A 48 -14.62 6.69 -9.31
C GLN A 48 -15.72 6.19 -10.26
N GLY A 49 -15.38 5.49 -11.35
CA GLY A 49 -16.36 4.91 -12.25
C GLY A 49 -17.28 3.88 -11.58
N ILE A 50 -16.73 3.05 -10.69
CA ILE A 50 -17.51 2.10 -9.88
C ILE A 50 -18.42 2.86 -8.90
N GLN A 51 -17.92 3.92 -8.26
CA GLN A 51 -18.72 4.73 -7.34
C GLN A 51 -19.89 5.42 -8.04
N GLU A 52 -19.64 6.03 -9.21
CA GLU A 52 -20.67 6.63 -10.04
C GLU A 52 -21.72 5.60 -10.49
N MET A 53 -21.31 4.36 -10.78
CA MET A 53 -22.24 3.28 -11.08
C MET A 53 -23.18 2.99 -9.89
N PHE A 54 -22.64 2.90 -8.67
CA PHE A 54 -23.46 2.70 -7.47
C PHE A 54 -24.41 3.86 -7.20
N ILE A 55 -23.97 5.10 -7.42
CA ILE A 55 -24.81 6.28 -7.24
C ILE A 55 -25.94 6.32 -8.29
N ARG A 56 -25.62 6.02 -9.55
CA ARG A 56 -26.57 6.18 -10.67
C ARG A 56 -27.55 5.02 -10.83
N TYR A 57 -27.13 3.79 -10.54
CA TYR A 57 -27.94 2.58 -10.82
C TYR A 57 -28.52 1.93 -9.56
N PHE A 58 -27.99 2.23 -8.38
CA PHE A 58 -28.39 1.60 -7.12
C PHE A 58 -28.87 2.60 -6.05
N ASP A 59 -29.16 3.85 -6.46
CA ASP A 59 -29.67 4.94 -5.61
C ASP A 59 -28.85 5.19 -4.32
N PHE A 60 -27.55 4.88 -4.36
CA PHE A 60 -26.67 5.20 -3.24
C PHE A 60 -26.35 6.70 -3.22
N THR A 61 -26.29 7.28 -2.01
CA THR A 61 -25.67 8.59 -1.81
C THR A 61 -24.15 8.49 -1.94
N GLU A 62 -23.45 9.60 -2.23
CA GLU A 62 -21.98 9.63 -2.29
C GLU A 62 -21.32 9.03 -1.06
N LYS A 63 -21.88 9.28 0.13
CA LYS A 63 -21.35 8.78 1.41
C LYS A 63 -21.54 7.28 1.56
N THR A 64 -22.65 6.74 1.04
CA THR A 64 -22.98 5.31 1.15
C THR A 64 -22.35 4.49 0.03
N ALA A 65 -22.01 5.10 -1.12
CA ALA A 65 -21.39 4.44 -2.26
C ALA A 65 -19.88 4.14 -2.06
N ALA A 66 -19.22 4.84 -1.13
CA ALA A 66 -17.78 4.67 -0.88
C ALA A 66 -17.43 3.25 -0.39
N ALA A 67 -18.19 2.73 0.58
CA ALA A 67 -17.97 1.39 1.13
C ALA A 67 -18.08 0.26 0.09
N PRO A 68 -19.17 0.15 -0.71
CA PRO A 68 -19.26 -0.88 -1.75
C PRO A 68 -18.21 -0.69 -2.86
N THR A 69 -17.85 0.54 -3.21
CA THR A 69 -16.77 0.81 -4.17
C THR A 69 -15.44 0.23 -3.70
N VAL A 70 -15.06 0.50 -2.46
CA VAL A 70 -13.83 -0.03 -1.86
C VAL A 70 -13.88 -1.56 -1.78
N ALA A 71 -15.03 -2.14 -1.43
CA ALA A 71 -15.20 -3.59 -1.40
C ALA A 71 -14.98 -4.24 -2.78
N VAL A 72 -15.55 -3.67 -3.85
CA VAL A 72 -15.34 -4.15 -5.22
C VAL A 72 -13.87 -4.03 -5.64
N LEU A 73 -13.21 -2.91 -5.34
CA LEU A 73 -11.79 -2.73 -5.65
C LEU A 73 -10.91 -3.75 -4.92
N ILE A 74 -11.17 -4.01 -3.63
CA ILE A 74 -10.47 -5.03 -2.85
C ILE A 74 -10.69 -6.41 -3.47
N PHE A 75 -11.94 -6.75 -3.82
CA PHE A 75 -12.27 -8.03 -4.43
C PHE A 75 -11.58 -8.24 -5.77
N LEU A 76 -11.66 -7.25 -6.68
CA LEU A 76 -10.98 -7.30 -7.98
C LEU A 76 -9.47 -7.43 -7.81
N SER A 77 -8.89 -6.69 -6.87
CA SER A 77 -7.46 -6.78 -6.57
C SER A 77 -7.08 -8.16 -6.06
N ALA A 78 -7.80 -8.71 -5.08
CA ALA A 78 -7.55 -10.04 -4.53
C ALA A 78 -7.69 -11.14 -5.61
N LEU A 79 -8.71 -11.03 -6.46
CA LEU A 79 -8.92 -11.94 -7.59
C LEU A 79 -7.74 -11.89 -8.58
N LEU A 80 -7.34 -10.70 -9.02
CA LEU A 80 -6.21 -10.52 -9.93
C LEU A 80 -4.88 -10.94 -9.31
N THR A 81 -4.75 -10.82 -7.98
CA THR A 81 -3.60 -11.32 -7.21
C THR A 81 -3.57 -12.84 -7.23
N GLY A 82 -4.69 -13.50 -6.94
CA GLY A 82 -4.82 -14.96 -7.01
C GLY A 82 -4.57 -15.54 -8.41
N LEU A 83 -4.87 -14.77 -9.46
CA LEU A 83 -4.56 -15.12 -10.86
C LEU A 83 -3.10 -14.81 -11.26
N GLY A 84 -2.31 -14.17 -10.39
CA GLY A 84 -0.91 -13.80 -10.66
C GLY A 84 -0.73 -12.68 -11.69
N VAL A 85 -1.80 -11.94 -12.01
CA VAL A 85 -1.78 -10.81 -12.95
C VAL A 85 -1.45 -9.52 -12.21
N TYR A 86 -2.03 -9.32 -11.02
CA TYR A 86 -1.82 -8.09 -10.26
C TYR A 86 -0.36 -7.91 -9.87
N ASP A 87 0.33 -8.97 -9.43
CA ASP A 87 1.74 -8.89 -9.04
C ASP A 87 2.66 -8.45 -10.19
N ARG A 88 2.37 -8.84 -11.44
CA ARG A 88 3.13 -8.38 -12.62
C ARG A 88 2.91 -6.90 -12.90
N ILE A 89 1.66 -6.45 -12.79
CA ILE A 89 1.30 -5.04 -12.92
C ILE A 89 1.98 -4.25 -11.80
N ALA A 90 1.99 -4.78 -10.58
CA ALA A 90 2.55 -4.12 -9.41
C ALA A 90 4.07 -3.97 -9.49
N GLN A 91 4.78 -4.97 -10.00
CA GLN A 91 6.23 -4.88 -10.25
C GLN A 91 6.58 -3.79 -11.28
N TRP A 92 5.74 -3.60 -12.30
CA TRP A 92 5.96 -2.60 -13.34
C TRP A 92 5.54 -1.18 -12.92
N ALA A 93 4.41 -1.05 -12.22
CA ALA A 93 3.83 0.20 -11.77
C ALA A 93 4.47 0.75 -10.49
N GLY A 94 5.05 -0.13 -9.67
CA GLY A 94 5.68 0.19 -8.40
C GLY A 94 4.71 0.88 -7.44
N ALA A 95 5.08 2.06 -6.95
CA ALA A 95 4.29 2.80 -5.97
C ALA A 95 2.85 3.12 -6.44
N GLY A 96 2.60 3.20 -7.76
CA GLY A 96 1.27 3.49 -8.29
C GLY A 96 0.21 2.44 -7.96
N THR A 97 0.59 1.18 -7.83
CA THR A 97 -0.30 0.08 -7.43
C THR A 97 -0.25 -0.21 -5.94
N SER A 98 0.83 0.15 -5.25
CA SER A 98 1.04 -0.16 -3.82
C SER A 98 0.39 0.86 -2.88
N VAL A 99 0.25 2.12 -3.31
CA VAL A 99 -0.34 3.21 -2.49
C VAL A 99 -1.87 3.13 -2.38
N PRO A 100 -2.64 2.82 -3.45
CA PRO A 100 -4.09 2.67 -3.35
C PRO A 100 -4.52 1.45 -2.51
N VAL A 101 -5.80 1.39 -2.13
CA VAL A 101 -6.37 0.26 -1.33
C VAL A 101 -6.18 -1.10 -2.01
N THR A 102 -6.09 -1.13 -3.33
CA THR A 102 -5.78 -2.33 -4.11
C THR A 102 -4.38 -2.89 -3.80
N GLY A 103 -3.38 -2.04 -3.54
CA GLY A 103 -2.04 -2.47 -3.14
C GLY A 103 -2.01 -3.18 -1.79
N PHE A 104 -2.82 -2.68 -0.85
CA PHE A 104 -3.02 -3.31 0.44
C PHE A 104 -3.71 -4.68 0.29
N ALA A 105 -4.76 -4.75 -0.53
CA ALA A 105 -5.45 -6.01 -0.84
C ALA A 105 -4.54 -7.05 -1.50
N ASN A 106 -3.69 -6.64 -2.46
CA ASN A 106 -2.66 -7.49 -3.05
C ASN A 106 -1.71 -8.02 -1.97
N SER A 107 -1.15 -7.15 -1.13
CA SER A 107 -0.19 -7.54 -0.10
C SER A 107 -0.76 -8.56 0.89
N ILE A 108 -2.02 -8.39 1.31
CA ILE A 108 -2.71 -9.36 2.17
C ILE A 108 -2.96 -10.68 1.44
N THR A 109 -3.41 -10.62 0.18
CA THR A 109 -3.75 -11.81 -0.60
C THR A 109 -2.49 -12.60 -0.96
N SER A 110 -1.40 -11.95 -1.34
CA SER A 110 -0.10 -12.58 -1.57
C SER A 110 0.43 -13.24 -0.29
N ALA A 111 0.30 -12.60 0.88
CA ALA A 111 0.68 -13.22 2.15
C ALA A 111 -0.18 -14.46 2.49
N ALA A 112 -1.47 -14.42 2.16
CA ALA A 112 -2.36 -15.56 2.34
C ALA A 112 -1.97 -16.75 1.43
N ILE A 113 -1.54 -16.47 0.20
CA ILE A 113 -1.14 -17.48 -0.78
C ILE A 113 0.23 -18.07 -0.42
N GLU A 114 1.22 -17.22 -0.11
CA GLU A 114 2.60 -17.63 0.18
C GLU A 114 2.68 -18.51 1.44
N HIS A 115 2.01 -18.09 2.52
CA HIS A 115 2.04 -18.79 3.81
C HIS A 115 0.95 -19.85 3.94
N ARG A 116 0.36 -20.30 2.83
CA ARG A 116 -0.65 -21.37 2.84
C ARG A 116 -0.08 -22.70 3.33
N SER A 117 1.19 -22.98 2.99
CA SER A 117 1.91 -24.20 3.38
C SER A 117 2.13 -24.31 4.89
N GLU A 118 2.11 -23.18 5.61
CA GLU A 118 2.25 -23.09 7.08
C GLU A 118 0.91 -23.34 7.82
N GLY A 119 -0.17 -23.64 7.09
CA GLY A 119 -1.50 -23.92 7.63
C GLY A 119 -2.40 -22.69 7.75
N PHE A 120 -3.70 -22.91 7.93
CA PHE A 120 -4.71 -21.83 7.85
C PHE A 120 -4.66 -20.84 9.01
N VAL A 121 -4.34 -21.29 10.23
CA VAL A 121 -4.38 -20.43 11.42
C VAL A 121 -3.04 -19.73 11.62
N LEU A 122 -1.97 -20.51 11.76
CA LEU A 122 -0.63 -19.99 12.06
C LEU A 122 0.04 -19.35 10.83
N GLY A 123 -0.13 -19.96 9.64
CA GLY A 123 0.38 -19.44 8.38
C GLY A 123 -0.47 -18.32 7.79
N VAL A 124 -1.64 -18.68 7.24
CA VAL A 124 -2.51 -17.73 6.53
C VAL A 124 -3.03 -16.64 7.47
N GLY A 125 -3.74 -17.02 8.52
CA GLY A 125 -4.33 -16.07 9.47
C GLY A 125 -3.28 -15.20 10.17
N GLY A 126 -2.22 -15.80 10.69
CA GLY A 126 -1.14 -15.11 11.38
C GLY A 126 -0.44 -14.05 10.52
N ASN A 127 -0.06 -14.39 9.29
CA ASN A 127 0.65 -13.47 8.41
C ASN A 127 -0.25 -12.36 7.82
N MET A 128 -1.48 -12.69 7.44
CA MET A 128 -2.48 -11.69 7.04
C MET A 128 -2.76 -10.69 8.17
N PHE A 129 -2.94 -11.19 9.40
CA PHE A 129 -3.21 -10.35 10.57
C PHE A 129 -2.00 -9.51 10.98
N LYS A 130 -0.77 -10.02 10.83
CA LYS A 130 0.44 -9.23 11.10
C LYS A 130 0.51 -7.98 10.20
N LEU A 131 0.19 -8.13 8.91
CA LEU A 131 0.10 -7.02 7.98
C LEU A 131 -1.06 -6.08 8.34
N ALA A 132 -2.29 -6.59 8.44
CA ALA A 132 -3.48 -5.78 8.68
C ALA A 132 -3.47 -5.10 10.06
N GLY A 133 -3.05 -5.84 11.10
CA GLY A 133 -2.98 -5.37 12.48
C GLY A 133 -2.03 -4.18 12.63
N SER A 134 -0.88 -4.19 11.95
CA SER A 134 0.03 -3.04 11.97
C SER A 134 -0.63 -1.77 11.42
N VAL A 135 -1.33 -1.88 10.29
CA VAL A 135 -2.04 -0.76 9.65
C VAL A 135 -3.16 -0.24 10.54
N ILE A 136 -3.94 -1.13 11.16
CA ILE A 136 -5.02 -0.75 12.07
C ILE A 136 -4.46 0.00 13.29
N VAL A 137 -3.41 -0.51 13.93
CA VAL A 137 -2.81 0.12 15.12
C VAL A 137 -2.30 1.53 14.80
N PHE A 138 -1.51 1.68 13.73
CA PHE A 138 -1.01 3.00 13.34
C PHE A 138 -2.12 3.94 12.86
N GLY A 139 -3.12 3.43 12.13
CA GLY A 139 -4.25 4.21 11.66
C GLY A 139 -5.12 4.75 12.78
N VAL A 140 -5.49 3.90 13.75
CA VAL A 140 -6.28 4.30 14.92
C VAL A 140 -5.51 5.25 15.81
N PHE A 141 -4.23 4.97 16.07
CA PHE A 141 -3.39 5.85 16.88
C PHE A 141 -3.20 7.23 16.24
N ALA A 142 -2.94 7.30 14.93
CA ALA A 142 -2.85 8.57 14.22
C ALA A 142 -4.17 9.34 14.25
N ALA A 143 -5.30 8.66 14.02
CA ALA A 143 -6.63 9.28 14.12
C ALA A 143 -6.92 9.82 15.53
N PHE A 144 -6.50 9.11 16.57
CA PHE A 144 -6.61 9.55 17.96
C PHE A 144 -5.81 10.82 18.23
N VAL A 145 -4.54 10.87 17.80
CA VAL A 145 -3.68 12.06 17.96
C VAL A 145 -4.27 13.26 17.21
N VAL A 146 -4.68 13.08 15.94
CA VAL A 146 -5.32 14.15 15.16
C VAL A 146 -6.63 14.61 15.81
N GLY A 147 -7.41 13.68 16.37
CA GLY A 147 -8.63 13.95 17.12
C GLY A 147 -8.39 14.82 18.36
N ILE A 148 -7.36 14.51 19.15
CA ILE A 148 -6.94 15.32 20.31
C ILE A 148 -6.53 16.72 19.85
N VAL A 149 -5.64 16.80 18.87
CA VAL A 149 -5.15 18.08 18.34
C VAL A 149 -6.31 18.96 17.88
N LYS A 150 -7.23 18.41 17.07
CA LYS A 150 -8.43 19.12 16.61
C LYS A 150 -9.31 19.60 17.77
N THR A 151 -9.46 18.78 18.81
CA THR A 151 -10.29 19.12 19.98
C THR A 151 -9.68 20.25 20.80
N LEU A 152 -8.37 20.20 21.04
CA LEU A 152 -7.65 21.26 21.75
C LEU A 152 -7.68 22.59 20.98
N PHE A 153 -7.50 22.57 19.66
CA PHE A 153 -7.65 23.77 18.82
C PHE A 153 -9.07 24.36 18.83
N LYS A 154 -10.11 23.52 19.01
CA LYS A 154 -11.50 23.97 19.08
C LYS A 154 -11.90 24.47 20.48
N MET A 155 -11.21 24.05 21.53
CA MET A 155 -11.45 24.50 22.92
C MET A 155 -10.60 25.72 23.32
N GLY A 156 -9.43 25.90 22.70
CA GLY A 156 -8.50 27.00 23.01
C GLY A 156 -8.64 28.24 22.11
N GLY A 157 -9.71 28.32 21.32
CA GLY A 157 -10.05 29.46 20.46
C GLY A 157 -11.50 29.88 20.67
#